data_AF-A0A9N8DF14-F1
#
_entry.id   AF-A0A9N8DF14-F1
#
_cell.length_a   1.000
_cell.length_b   1.000
_cell.length_c   1.000
_cell.angle_alpha   90.00
_cell.angle_beta   90.00
_cell.angle_gamma   90.00
#
_symmetry.space_group_name_H-M   'P 1'
#
loop_
_entity.id
_entity.type
_entity.pdbx_description
1 polymer ?
#
loop_
_entity_poly.entity_id
_entity_poly.type
_entity_poly.pdbx_seq_one_letter_code
_entity_poly.pdbx_strand_id
1 'polypeptide(L)'
;MAATCNRKVVTTAIAASVDAASKAASEPGVAFVVPESMYLKDATKEADFASFPLIPVTVNKETQAVTESSSRLTEEIIKEHTGALGSICYVVQTGVDDKGLAEFTEFYPYPLYKDAELNFYKALGSRKLSIPFNPFKLVGGIFSLIGISGRLKEKKIEGNLVGEGIKQGGVIIFDKLGKPKFAYYEKTGKELPVDDILAALQAVKNEQKQLNGQ
;
A
#
# COMPACT_ATOMS: atom_id res chain seq x y z
N MET A 1 -16.63 -27.95 -18.41
CA MET A 1 -15.19 -28.23 -18.37
C MET A 1 -14.47 -26.88 -18.29
N ALA A 2 -14.29 -26.35 -17.08
CA ALA A 2 -13.74 -25.01 -16.85
C ALA A 2 -12.39 -25.17 -16.16
N ALA A 3 -11.34 -24.70 -16.82
CA ALA A 3 -9.97 -24.79 -16.33
C ALA A 3 -9.81 -23.93 -15.07
N THR A 4 -9.64 -24.59 -13.94
CA THR A 4 -9.26 -23.97 -12.67
C THR A 4 -7.79 -23.55 -12.75
N CYS A 5 -7.52 -22.37 -13.32
CA CYS A 5 -6.22 -21.71 -13.18
C CYS A 5 -6.10 -21.14 -11.76
N ASN A 6 -5.87 -22.04 -10.81
CA ASN A 6 -5.60 -21.74 -9.42
C ASN A 6 -4.25 -20.99 -9.32
N ARG A 7 -4.28 -19.66 -9.32
CA ARG A 7 -3.09 -18.81 -9.10
C ARG A 7 -2.71 -18.82 -7.61
N LYS A 8 -2.28 -19.99 -7.11
CA LYS A 8 -1.43 -20.10 -5.91
C LYS A 8 -0.05 -19.44 -6.10
N VAL A 9 0.31 -19.06 -7.32
CA VAL A 9 1.66 -18.62 -7.71
C VAL A 9 2.03 -17.24 -7.11
N VAL A 10 1.08 -16.32 -6.93
CA VAL A 10 1.40 -14.95 -6.49
C VAL A 10 1.67 -14.87 -4.98
N THR A 11 0.88 -15.57 -4.16
CA THR A 11 1.14 -15.71 -2.72
C THR A 11 2.43 -16.48 -2.44
N THR A 12 2.72 -17.51 -3.24
CA THR A 12 3.99 -18.25 -3.12
C THR A 12 5.19 -17.40 -3.53
N ALA A 13 5.07 -16.56 -4.56
CA ALA A 13 6.14 -15.67 -4.99
C ALA A 13 6.42 -14.55 -3.99
N ILE A 14 5.40 -13.91 -3.41
CA ILE A 14 5.59 -12.89 -2.37
C ILE A 14 6.18 -13.53 -1.11
N ALA A 15 5.65 -14.68 -0.66
CA ALA A 15 6.21 -15.40 0.48
C ALA A 15 7.66 -15.85 0.23
N ALA A 16 7.96 -16.37 -0.97
CA ALA A 16 9.33 -16.75 -1.35
C ALA A 16 10.26 -15.54 -1.46
N SER A 17 9.80 -14.39 -1.95
CA SER A 17 10.58 -13.15 -1.97
C SER A 17 10.82 -12.61 -0.56
N VAL A 18 9.82 -12.68 0.33
CA VAL A 18 9.97 -12.30 1.74
C VAL A 18 10.93 -13.25 2.46
N ASP A 19 10.83 -14.56 2.22
CA ASP A 19 11.74 -15.56 2.79
C ASP A 19 13.16 -15.43 2.23
N ALA A 20 13.32 -15.20 0.92
CA ALA A 20 14.61 -14.99 0.27
C ALA A 20 15.25 -13.68 0.76
N ALA A 21 14.48 -12.60 0.85
CA ALA A 21 14.93 -11.34 1.42
C ALA A 21 15.26 -11.48 2.92
N SER A 22 14.49 -12.27 3.67
CA SER A 22 14.78 -12.57 5.07
C SER A 22 16.04 -13.42 5.24
N LYS A 23 16.33 -14.34 4.30
CA LYS A 23 17.57 -15.13 4.29
C LYS A 23 18.78 -14.29 3.87
N ALA A 24 18.66 -13.48 2.82
CA ALA A 24 19.70 -12.53 2.44
C ALA A 24 19.99 -11.53 3.57
N ALA A 25 18.95 -11.11 4.32
CA ALA A 25 19.10 -10.24 5.48
C ALA A 25 19.62 -10.91 6.74
N SER A 26 19.80 -12.23 6.72
CA SER A 26 20.47 -12.95 7.79
C SER A 26 21.99 -13.07 7.59
N GLU A 27 22.52 -12.58 6.46
CA GLU A 27 23.97 -12.51 6.25
C GLU A 27 24.58 -11.43 7.17
N PRO A 28 25.41 -11.82 8.16
CA PRO A 28 25.99 -10.87 9.10
C PRO A 28 26.97 -9.95 8.35
N GLY A 29 26.67 -8.65 8.32
CA GLY A 29 27.58 -7.61 7.82
C GLY A 29 27.06 -6.79 6.64
N VAL A 30 25.94 -7.15 6.01
CA VAL A 30 25.33 -6.32 4.96
C VAL A 30 24.39 -5.31 5.60
N ALA A 31 24.84 -4.06 5.71
CA ALA A 31 23.97 -2.96 6.14
C ALA A 31 22.94 -2.66 5.04
N PHE A 32 21.65 -2.86 5.33
CA PHE A 32 20.59 -2.42 4.46
C PHE A 32 20.52 -0.90 4.47
N VAL A 33 20.94 -0.28 3.36
CA VAL A 33 20.80 1.16 3.18
C VAL A 33 19.39 1.42 2.69
N VAL A 34 18.57 2.05 3.55
CA VAL A 34 17.24 2.50 3.16
C VAL A 34 17.40 3.65 2.17
N PRO A 35 16.81 3.59 0.97
CA PRO A 35 16.99 4.64 -0.02
C PRO A 35 16.25 5.90 0.39
N GLU A 36 16.76 7.06 -0.04
CA GLU A 36 16.21 8.36 0.35
C GLU A 36 14.72 8.54 -0.02
N SER A 37 14.27 7.86 -1.06
CA SER A 37 12.86 7.85 -1.50
C SER A 37 11.88 7.28 -0.49
N MET A 38 12.37 6.58 0.54
CA MET A 38 11.57 5.99 1.61
C MET A 38 11.50 6.86 2.87
N TYR A 39 12.27 7.95 2.98
CA TYR A 39 12.20 8.80 4.16
C TYR A 39 10.89 9.60 4.20
N LEU A 40 10.38 9.78 5.43
CA LEU A 40 9.18 10.58 5.66
C LEU A 40 9.41 12.03 5.20
N LYS A 41 8.42 12.57 4.50
CA LYS A 41 8.29 14.01 4.24
C LYS A 41 7.66 14.70 5.45
N ASP A 42 7.80 16.02 5.53
CA ASP A 42 7.39 16.79 6.70
C ASP A 42 5.91 16.63 7.02
N ALA A 43 5.02 16.69 6.02
CA ALA A 43 3.59 16.42 6.21
C ALA A 43 3.28 15.03 6.80
N THR A 44 4.11 14.03 6.53
CA THR A 44 3.97 12.68 7.09
C THR A 44 4.62 12.57 8.47
N LYS A 45 5.68 13.33 8.76
CA LYS A 45 6.30 13.38 10.09
C LYS A 45 5.40 14.07 11.12
N GLU A 46 4.69 15.11 10.68
CA GLU A 46 3.82 15.94 11.53
C GLU A 46 2.43 15.32 11.74
N ALA A 47 2.06 14.33 10.93
CA ALA A 47 0.77 13.67 11.02
C ALA A 47 0.65 12.82 12.30
N ASP A 48 -0.41 13.08 13.08
CA ASP A 48 -0.77 12.24 14.21
C ASP A 48 -1.59 11.03 13.74
N PHE A 49 -0.90 10.05 13.16
CA PHE A 49 -1.55 8.84 12.64
C PHE A 49 -2.37 8.12 13.70
N ALA A 50 -1.98 8.16 14.98
CA ALA A 50 -2.66 7.45 16.06
C ALA A 50 -4.13 7.87 16.20
N SER A 51 -4.42 9.17 16.00
CA SER A 51 -5.76 9.75 16.15
C SER A 51 -6.63 9.65 14.90
N PHE A 52 -6.12 9.15 13.77
CA PHE A 52 -6.92 9.08 12.55
C PHE A 52 -8.05 8.06 12.70
N PRO A 53 -9.33 8.45 12.48
CA PRO A 53 -10.45 7.53 12.48
C PRO A 53 -10.44 6.66 11.23
N LEU A 54 -10.66 5.37 11.41
CA LEU A 54 -10.73 4.39 10.34
C LEU A 54 -11.96 3.50 10.52
N ILE A 55 -12.64 3.22 9.42
CA ILE A 55 -13.84 2.39 9.39
C ILE A 55 -13.44 1.00 8.87
N PRO A 56 -13.53 -0.08 9.67
CA PRO A 56 -13.24 -1.42 9.18
C PRO A 56 -14.20 -1.81 8.06
N VAL A 57 -13.64 -2.37 6.98
CA VAL A 57 -14.39 -2.79 5.79
C VAL A 57 -14.33 -4.31 5.68
N THR A 58 -15.48 -4.95 5.59
CA THR A 58 -15.61 -6.39 5.33
C THR A 58 -16.23 -6.59 3.96
N VAL A 59 -15.66 -7.49 3.15
CA VAL A 59 -16.21 -7.86 1.85
C VAL A 59 -16.70 -9.29 1.90
N ASN A 60 -17.99 -9.48 1.64
CA ASN A 60 -18.56 -10.81 1.46
C ASN A 60 -18.17 -11.33 0.07
N LYS A 61 -17.37 -12.39 0.02
CA LYS A 61 -16.84 -12.94 -1.24
C LYS A 61 -17.90 -13.59 -2.13
N GLU A 62 -18.99 -14.07 -1.54
CA GLU A 62 -20.07 -14.75 -2.29
C GLU A 62 -21.00 -13.73 -2.94
N THR A 63 -21.36 -12.68 -2.20
CA THR A 63 -22.32 -11.66 -2.67
C THR A 63 -21.64 -10.42 -3.25
N GLN A 64 -20.31 -10.30 -3.08
CA GLN A 64 -19.52 -9.09 -3.35
C GLN A 64 -19.99 -7.86 -2.55
N ALA A 65 -20.84 -8.06 -1.53
CA ALA A 65 -21.36 -6.97 -0.71
C ALA A 65 -20.26 -6.45 0.23
N VAL A 66 -20.18 -5.13 0.34
CA VAL A 66 -19.24 -4.43 1.22
C VAL A 66 -20.01 -3.93 2.44
N THR A 67 -19.50 -4.21 3.64
CA THR A 67 -20.07 -3.73 4.90
C THR A 67 -19.03 -2.94 5.69
N GLU A 68 -19.50 -1.87 6.34
CA GLU A 68 -18.72 -0.98 7.18
C GLU A 68 -19.08 -1.19 8.65
N SER A 69 -18.08 -1.26 9.52
CA SER A 69 -18.26 -1.33 10.98
C SER A 69 -18.08 0.04 11.65
N SER A 70 -18.27 0.12 12.97
CA SER A 70 -18.02 1.36 13.71
C SER A 70 -16.58 1.85 13.55
N SER A 71 -16.42 3.16 13.41
CA SER A 71 -15.11 3.81 13.34
C SER A 71 -14.27 3.51 14.57
N ARG A 72 -12.97 3.31 14.37
CA ARG A 72 -11.95 3.07 15.41
C ARG A 72 -10.75 3.96 15.18
N LEU A 73 -10.00 4.24 16.24
CA LEU A 73 -8.74 4.98 16.12
C LEU A 73 -7.67 4.08 15.50
N THR A 74 -6.82 4.69 14.69
CA THR A 74 -5.71 3.99 14.04
C THR A 74 -4.78 3.34 15.06
N GLU A 75 -4.55 3.95 16.23
CA GLU A 75 -3.72 3.30 17.26
C GLU A 75 -4.29 1.97 17.77
N GLU A 76 -5.61 1.82 17.86
CA GLU A 76 -6.26 0.58 18.29
C GLU A 76 -6.08 -0.50 17.23
N ILE A 77 -6.24 -0.11 15.97
CA ILE A 77 -6.06 -0.98 14.80
C ILE A 77 -4.60 -1.41 14.71
N ILE A 78 -3.66 -0.46 14.82
CA ILE A 78 -2.24 -0.74 14.82
C ILE A 78 -1.90 -1.72 15.94
N LYS A 79 -2.35 -1.49 17.18
CA LYS A 79 -2.11 -2.41 18.32
C LYS A 79 -2.62 -3.83 18.09
N GLU A 80 -3.77 -3.97 17.43
CA GLU A 80 -4.33 -5.27 17.04
C GLU A 80 -3.44 -6.01 16.02
N HIS A 81 -2.72 -5.26 15.18
CA HIS A 81 -1.88 -5.80 14.11
C HIS A 81 -0.37 -5.77 14.39
N THR A 82 0.14 -4.99 15.36
CA THR A 82 1.58 -4.75 15.60
C THR A 82 2.32 -5.89 16.30
N GLY A 83 1.66 -7.03 16.56
CA GLY A 83 2.31 -8.26 17.03
C GLY A 83 2.94 -9.12 15.91
N ALA A 84 2.49 -8.94 14.66
CA ALA A 84 2.97 -9.68 13.50
C ALA A 84 3.44 -8.70 12.42
N LEU A 85 4.33 -9.13 11.51
CA LEU A 85 4.56 -8.39 10.27
C LEU A 85 3.24 -8.40 9.48
N GLY A 86 2.51 -7.29 9.53
CA GLY A 86 1.20 -7.13 8.90
C GLY A 86 1.17 -5.91 7.99
N SER A 87 0.27 -5.95 7.00
CA SER A 87 -0.03 -4.82 6.15
C SER A 87 -1.50 -4.44 6.29
N ILE A 88 -1.77 -3.15 6.44
CA ILE A 88 -3.12 -2.60 6.46
C ILE A 88 -3.30 -1.82 5.15
N CYS A 89 -4.42 -2.02 4.48
CA CYS A 89 -4.76 -1.24 3.29
C CYS A 89 -5.90 -0.26 3.60
N TYR A 90 -5.71 0.99 3.18
CA TYR A 90 -6.66 2.06 3.35
C TYR A 90 -7.33 2.34 2.00
N VAL A 91 -8.67 2.29 1.99
CA VAL A 91 -9.49 2.63 0.83
C VAL A 91 -10.17 3.98 1.05
N VAL A 92 -10.38 4.70 -0.05
CA VAL A 92 -10.96 6.06 -0.02
C VAL A 92 -12.48 6.00 0.01
N GLN A 93 -13.08 5.08 -0.74
CA GLN A 93 -14.52 4.99 -0.94
C GLN A 93 -14.98 3.53 -1.01
N THR A 94 -16.22 3.33 -0.58
CA THR A 94 -17.04 2.11 -0.60
C THR A 94 -18.42 2.51 -1.12
N GLY A 95 -19.18 1.57 -1.70
CA GLY A 95 -20.48 1.81 -2.32
C GLY A 95 -20.43 2.40 -3.73
N VAL A 96 -19.24 2.70 -4.27
CA VAL A 96 -19.05 3.21 -5.65
C VAL A 96 -18.57 2.10 -6.58
N ASP A 97 -17.57 1.32 -6.16
CA ASP A 97 -17.00 0.20 -6.91
C ASP A 97 -16.75 -1.01 -5.99
N ASP A 98 -17.83 -1.49 -5.36
CA ASP A 98 -17.77 -2.62 -4.43
C ASP A 98 -17.32 -3.92 -5.11
N LYS A 99 -17.64 -4.08 -6.39
CA LYS A 99 -17.16 -5.21 -7.20
C LYS A 99 -15.65 -5.15 -7.38
N GLY A 100 -15.10 -4.00 -7.79
CA GLY A 100 -13.65 -3.82 -7.89
C GLY A 100 -12.96 -4.03 -6.55
N LEU A 101 -13.59 -3.60 -5.45
CA LEU A 101 -13.09 -3.86 -4.11
C LEU A 101 -13.09 -5.35 -3.75
N ALA A 102 -14.15 -6.09 -4.11
CA ALA A 102 -14.22 -7.54 -3.91
C ALA A 102 -13.13 -8.28 -4.69
N GLU A 103 -12.94 -7.95 -5.97
CA GLU A 103 -11.85 -8.49 -6.79
C GLU A 103 -10.48 -8.16 -6.18
N PHE A 104 -10.29 -6.94 -5.67
CA PHE A 104 -9.06 -6.56 -4.98
C PHE A 104 -8.75 -7.45 -3.76
N THR A 105 -9.75 -7.86 -2.98
CA THR A 105 -9.53 -8.76 -1.82
C THR A 105 -9.06 -10.17 -2.19
N GLU A 106 -9.18 -10.58 -3.47
CA GLU A 106 -8.59 -11.83 -3.94
C GLU A 106 -7.05 -11.75 -4.00
N PHE A 107 -6.53 -10.55 -4.26
CA PHE A 107 -5.09 -10.28 -4.34
C PHE A 107 -4.50 -9.73 -3.04
N TYR A 108 -5.34 -9.16 -2.18
CA TYR A 108 -4.95 -8.57 -0.90
C TYR A 108 -5.79 -9.16 0.25
N PRO A 109 -5.32 -10.25 0.89
CA PRO A 109 -6.10 -10.99 1.89
C PRO A 109 -6.04 -10.36 3.30
N TYR A 110 -5.47 -9.16 3.44
CA TYR A 110 -5.31 -8.48 4.71
C TYR A 110 -6.48 -7.53 5.00
N PRO A 111 -6.67 -7.12 6.26
CA PRO A 111 -7.73 -6.20 6.65
C PRO A 111 -7.76 -4.91 5.83
N LEU A 112 -8.98 -4.50 5.48
CA LEU A 112 -9.27 -3.25 4.77
C LEU A 112 -9.93 -2.25 5.72
N TYR A 113 -9.55 -0.99 5.58
CA TYR A 113 -10.15 0.10 6.33
C TYR A 113 -10.43 1.27 5.40
N LYS A 114 -11.53 1.97 5.63
CA LYS A 114 -11.89 3.19 4.92
C LYS A 114 -11.41 4.41 5.69
N ASP A 115 -10.67 5.27 5.00
CA ASP A 115 -10.23 6.58 5.47
C ASP A 115 -11.21 7.64 4.96
N ALA A 116 -12.35 7.77 5.63
CA ALA A 116 -13.45 8.63 5.20
C ALA A 116 -13.06 10.11 5.10
N GLU A 117 -12.15 10.57 5.98
CA GLU A 117 -11.69 11.95 6.03
C GLU A 117 -10.45 12.22 5.17
N LEU A 118 -9.91 11.20 4.51
CA LEU A 118 -8.71 11.26 3.70
C LEU A 118 -7.47 11.69 4.49
N ASN A 119 -7.39 11.36 5.78
CA ASN A 119 -6.30 11.77 6.67
C ASN A 119 -4.95 11.15 6.23
N PHE A 120 -4.94 9.87 5.85
CA PHE A 120 -3.73 9.22 5.32
C PHE A 120 -3.34 9.80 3.96
N TYR A 121 -4.32 10.06 3.10
CA TYR A 121 -4.07 10.68 1.80
C TYR A 121 -3.50 12.11 1.95
N LYS A 122 -4.02 12.89 2.90
CA LYS A 122 -3.49 14.22 3.25
C LYS A 122 -2.07 14.12 3.79
N ALA A 123 -1.80 13.19 4.71
CA ALA A 123 -0.48 12.95 5.27
C ALA A 123 0.55 12.54 4.20
N LEU A 124 0.10 11.86 3.13
CA LEU A 124 0.92 11.54 1.95
C LEU A 124 1.07 12.71 0.95
N GLY A 125 0.60 13.90 1.31
CA GLY A 125 0.77 15.14 0.55
C GLY A 125 -0.38 15.49 -0.39
N SER A 126 -1.56 14.89 -0.25
CA SER A 126 -2.74 15.17 -1.09
C SER A 126 -2.48 15.13 -2.60
N ARG A 127 -1.59 14.24 -3.05
CA ARG A 127 -1.02 14.29 -4.39
C ARG A 127 -2.03 13.82 -5.44
N LYS A 128 -2.41 14.75 -6.31
CA LYS A 128 -3.24 14.49 -7.49
C LYS A 128 -2.37 14.38 -8.73
N LEU A 129 -2.76 13.51 -9.66
CA LEU A 129 -2.21 13.52 -11.02
C LEU A 129 -2.61 14.84 -11.69
N SER A 130 -1.67 15.77 -11.82
CA SER A 130 -1.85 16.93 -12.68
C SER A 130 -1.53 16.50 -14.10
N ILE A 131 -2.55 16.47 -14.98
CA ILE A 131 -2.34 16.35 -16.42
C ILE A 131 -1.95 17.75 -16.90
N PRO A 132 -0.68 17.99 -17.28
CA PRO A 132 -0.28 19.31 -17.72
C PRO A 132 -0.99 19.64 -19.05
N PHE A 133 -1.74 20.74 -19.09
CA PHE A 133 -2.44 21.27 -20.28
C PHE A 133 -1.51 21.82 -21.39
N ASN A 134 -0.21 21.49 -21.34
CA ASN A 134 0.76 21.93 -22.34
C ASN A 134 0.87 20.86 -23.45
N PRO A 135 0.50 21.19 -24.71
CA PRO A 135 0.46 20.22 -25.82
C PRO A 135 1.80 19.53 -26.10
N PHE A 136 2.95 20.20 -25.84
CA PHE A 136 4.27 19.60 -26.01
C PHE A 136 4.66 18.63 -24.88
N LYS A 137 4.18 18.87 -23.65
CA LYS A 137 4.34 17.92 -22.52
C LYS A 137 3.30 16.80 -22.56
N LEU A 138 2.20 17.01 -23.28
CA LEU A 138 1.18 15.98 -23.55
C LEU A 138 1.76 14.81 -24.33
N VAL A 139 2.68 15.04 -25.28
CA VAL A 139 3.34 13.97 -26.03
C VAL A 139 4.14 13.04 -25.09
N GLY A 140 4.90 13.60 -24.15
CA GLY A 140 5.58 12.82 -23.12
C GLY A 140 4.63 12.13 -22.13
N GLY A 141 3.51 12.80 -21.79
CA GLY A 141 2.44 12.22 -20.96
C GLY A 141 1.68 11.09 -21.64
N ILE A 142 1.53 11.15 -22.97
CA ILE A 142 0.93 10.10 -23.80
C ILE A 142 1.80 8.84 -23.76
N PHE A 143 3.13 8.94 -23.84
CA PHE A 143 4.01 7.77 -23.69
C PHE A 143 3.90 7.12 -22.29
N SER A 144 3.77 7.92 -21.23
CA SER A 144 3.49 7.42 -19.88
C SER A 144 2.13 6.71 -19.79
N LEU A 145 1.07 7.28 -20.38
CA LEU A 145 -0.26 6.68 -20.42
C LEU A 145 -0.30 5.41 -21.28
N ILE A 146 0.45 5.35 -22.38
CA ILE A 146 0.61 4.15 -23.20
C ILE A 146 1.29 3.05 -22.39
N GLY A 147 2.34 3.37 -21.62
CA GLY A 147 2.98 2.42 -20.70
C GLY A 147 2.02 1.90 -19.62
N ILE A 148 1.18 2.78 -19.05
CA ILE A 148 0.15 2.39 -18.08
C ILE A 148 -0.92 1.50 -18.73
N SER A 149 -1.42 1.86 -19.91
CA SER A 149 -2.40 1.07 -20.66
C SER A 149 -1.84 -0.30 -21.06
N GLY A 150 -0.58 -0.36 -21.50
CA GLY A 150 0.11 -1.62 -21.82
C GLY A 150 0.17 -2.55 -20.61
N ARG A 151 0.53 -2.02 -19.44
CA ARG A 151 0.63 -2.79 -18.19
C ARG A 151 -0.73 -3.23 -17.66
N LEU A 152 -1.76 -2.38 -17.76
CA LEU A 152 -3.13 -2.75 -17.39
C LEU A 152 -3.71 -3.82 -18.32
N LYS A 153 -3.47 -3.69 -19.63
CA LYS A 153 -3.86 -4.70 -20.64
C LYS A 153 -3.13 -6.02 -20.42
N GLU A 154 -1.83 -5.99 -20.15
CA GLU A 154 -1.03 -7.18 -19.84
C GLU A 154 -1.53 -7.89 -18.58
N LYS A 155 -1.94 -7.11 -17.57
CA LYS A 155 -2.52 -7.64 -16.33
C LYS A 155 -4.01 -7.99 -16.45
N LYS A 156 -4.65 -7.71 -17.60
CA LYS A 156 -6.10 -7.84 -17.84
C LYS A 156 -6.95 -7.15 -16.78
N ILE A 157 -6.45 -6.04 -16.23
CA ILE A 157 -7.18 -5.24 -15.25
C ILE A 157 -7.97 -4.21 -16.05
N GLU A 158 -9.29 -4.34 -16.05
CA GLU A 158 -10.18 -3.34 -16.64
C GLU A 158 -10.11 -2.09 -15.75
N GLY A 159 -9.43 -1.06 -16.23
CA GLY A 159 -9.24 0.17 -15.46
C GLY A 159 -10.57 0.92 -15.35
N ASN A 160 -11.25 0.79 -14.22
CA ASN A 160 -12.43 1.61 -13.93
C ASN A 160 -11.96 3.04 -13.63
N LEU A 161 -12.24 3.99 -14.54
CA LEU A 161 -11.92 5.42 -14.39
C LEU A 161 -13.08 6.21 -13.74
N VAL A 162 -14.07 5.52 -13.17
CA VAL A 162 -15.23 6.15 -12.53
C VAL A 162 -14.85 6.64 -11.12
N GLY A 163 -14.74 7.96 -10.92
CA GLY A 163 -14.47 8.57 -9.60
C GLY A 163 -13.82 9.98 -9.65
N GLU A 164 -13.49 10.54 -8.48
CA GLU A 164 -12.91 11.90 -8.25
C GLU A 164 -11.49 12.14 -8.83
N GLY A 165 -11.08 11.40 -9.86
CA GLY A 165 -9.75 11.42 -10.43
C GLY A 165 -8.76 10.48 -9.74
N ILE A 166 -7.57 10.35 -10.33
CA ILE A 166 -6.53 9.40 -9.89
C ILE A 166 -5.78 10.01 -8.70
N LYS A 167 -6.17 9.62 -7.47
CA LYS A 167 -5.45 9.92 -6.23
C LYS A 167 -4.19 9.04 -6.16
N GLN A 168 -3.03 9.63 -5.85
CA GLN A 168 -1.80 8.87 -5.64
C GLN A 168 -1.70 8.44 -4.17
N GLY A 169 -1.58 7.14 -3.93
CA GLY A 169 -1.43 6.55 -2.61
C GLY A 169 0.03 6.48 -2.16
N GLY A 170 0.32 5.47 -1.36
CA GLY A 170 1.65 5.21 -0.82
C GLY A 170 1.66 4.03 0.13
N VAL A 171 2.84 3.71 0.64
CA VAL A 171 3.05 2.73 1.71
C VAL A 171 3.64 3.48 2.89
N ILE A 172 3.13 3.26 4.10
CA ILE A 172 3.71 3.81 5.33
C ILE A 172 4.12 2.62 6.19
N ILE A 173 5.35 2.66 6.69
CA ILE A 173 5.92 1.62 7.55
C ILE A 173 5.96 2.17 8.96
N PHE A 174 5.26 1.49 9.86
CA PHE A 174 5.21 1.81 11.28
C PHE A 174 6.14 0.91 12.09
N ASP A 175 6.63 1.41 13.21
CA ASP A 175 7.22 0.56 14.24
C ASP A 175 6.14 -0.11 15.11
N LYS A 176 6.55 -0.96 16.07
CA LYS A 176 5.66 -1.65 17.00
C LYS A 176 4.85 -0.72 17.91
N LEU A 177 5.32 0.52 18.09
CA LEU A 177 4.62 1.55 18.86
C LEU A 177 3.62 2.34 18.01
N GLY A 178 3.50 2.01 16.72
CA GLY A 178 2.63 2.72 15.79
C GLY A 178 3.20 4.04 15.31
N LYS A 179 4.50 4.29 15.46
CA LYS A 179 5.14 5.50 14.94
C LYS A 179 5.59 5.28 13.50
N PRO A 180 5.30 6.20 12.57
CA PRO A 180 5.79 6.08 11.20
C PRO A 180 7.31 6.20 11.18
N LYS A 181 7.99 5.35 10.40
CA LYS A 181 9.45 5.33 10.24
C LYS A 181 9.87 5.63 8.82
N PHE A 182 9.15 5.05 7.86
CA PHE A 182 9.41 5.20 6.43
C PHE A 182 8.08 5.32 5.67
N ALA A 183 8.12 5.93 4.49
CA ALA A 183 7.00 5.98 3.58
C ALA A 183 7.46 5.94 2.12
N TYR A 184 6.85 5.07 1.32
CA TYR A 184 6.91 5.15 -0.13
C TYR A 184 5.77 6.01 -0.64
N TYR A 185 6.13 7.10 -1.32
CA TYR A 185 5.17 7.97 -1.99
C TYR A 185 4.96 7.49 -3.42
N GLU A 186 3.77 6.94 -3.71
CA GLU A 186 3.48 6.35 -5.02
C GLU A 186 3.84 7.31 -6.17
N LYS A 187 4.56 6.79 -7.17
CA LYS A 187 4.90 7.51 -8.40
C LYS A 187 4.16 6.87 -9.56
N THR A 188 3.28 7.63 -10.20
CA THR A 188 2.54 7.18 -11.39
C THR A 188 3.47 6.58 -12.44
N GLY A 189 3.06 5.44 -12.99
CA GLY A 189 3.79 4.74 -14.04
C GLY A 189 4.99 3.92 -13.55
N LYS A 190 5.39 4.06 -12.28
CA LYS A 190 6.45 3.24 -11.67
C LYS A 190 5.87 2.07 -10.90
N GLU A 191 6.60 0.95 -10.88
CA GLU A 191 6.27 -0.17 -10.00
C GLU A 191 6.51 0.17 -8.54
N LEU A 192 5.83 -0.57 -7.67
CA LEU A 192 6.10 -0.53 -6.25
C LEU A 192 7.55 -1.00 -6.04
N PRO A 193 8.43 -0.22 -5.41
CA PRO A 193 9.83 -0.60 -5.23
C PRO A 193 9.93 -1.62 -4.08
N VAL A 194 9.68 -2.89 -4.39
CA VAL A 194 9.62 -3.98 -3.40
C VAL A 194 10.92 -4.07 -2.59
N ASP A 195 12.07 -3.96 -3.24
CA ASP A 195 13.37 -4.04 -2.58
C ASP A 195 13.59 -2.88 -1.58
N ASP A 196 13.20 -1.66 -1.93
CA ASP A 196 13.26 -0.49 -1.05
C ASP A 196 12.37 -0.67 0.20
N ILE A 197 11.18 -1.24 -0.01
CA ILE A 197 10.23 -1.53 1.07
C ILE A 197 10.79 -2.62 2.01
N LEU A 198 11.40 -3.67 1.45
CA LEU A 198 12.03 -4.73 2.23
C LEU A 198 13.20 -4.19 3.06
N ALA A 199 14.05 -3.34 2.46
CA ALA A 199 15.15 -2.69 3.17
C ALA A 199 14.63 -1.82 4.33
N ALA A 200 13.56 -1.05 4.12
CA ALA A 200 12.93 -0.24 5.16
C ALA A 200 12.32 -1.10 6.29
N LEU A 201 11.65 -2.20 5.96
CA LEU A 201 11.12 -3.15 6.96
C LEU A 201 12.24 -3.77 7.81
N GLN A 202 13.36 -4.13 7.18
CA GLN A 202 14.52 -4.68 7.88
C GLN A 202 15.18 -3.65 8.79
N ALA A 203 15.28 -2.39 8.35
CA ALA A 203 15.78 -1.30 9.19
C ALA A 203 14.92 -1.14 10.46
N VAL A 204 13.59 -1.09 10.32
CA VAL A 204 12.67 -1.01 11.48
C VAL A 204 12.83 -2.23 12.41
N LYS A 205 12.97 -3.44 11.84
CA LYS A 205 13.17 -4.66 12.62
C LYS A 205 14.47 -4.63 13.42
N ASN A 206 15.55 -4.13 12.82
CA ASN A 206 16.86 -4.03 13.47
C ASN A 206 16.89 -2.98 14.58
N GLU A 207 16.29 -1.80 14.35
CA GLU A 207 16.12 -0.78 15.39
C GLU A 207 15.36 -1.33 16.61
N GLN A 208 14.30 -2.12 16.37
CA GLN A 208 13.53 -2.73 17.46
C GLN A 208 14.30 -3.80 18.24
N LYS A 209 15.18 -4.56 17.59
CA LYS A 209 16.04 -5.53 18.29
C LYS A 209 17.00 -4.81 19.23
N GLN A 210 17.62 -3.74 18.76
CA GLN A 210 18.54 -2.91 19.55
C GLN A 210 17.83 -2.30 20.78
N LEU A 211 16.59 -1.81 20.61
CA LEU A 211 15.78 -1.28 21.71
C LEU A 211 15.42 -2.34 22.77
N ASN A 212 15.29 -3.60 22.36
CA ASN A 212 14.96 -4.71 23.26
C ASN A 212 16.18 -5.36 23.92
N GLY A 213 17.40 -4.84 23.70
CA GLY A 213 18.62 -5.34 24.33
C GLY A 213 19.01 -6.77 23.93
N GLN A 214 18.64 -7.20 22.72
CA GLN A 214 19.05 -8.48 22.12
C GLN A 214 20.16 -8.30 21.08
#